data_AF-A0A2W6AJU2-F1
#
_entry.id   AF-A0A2W6AJU2-F1
#
_cell.length_a   1.000
_cell.length_b   1.000
_cell.length_c   1.000
_cell.angle_alpha   90.00
_cell.angle_beta   90.00
_cell.angle_gamma   90.00
#
_symmetry.space_group_name_H-M   'P 1'
#
loop_
_entity.id
_entity.type
_entity.pdbx_description
1 polymer ?
#
loop_
_entity_poly.entity_id
_entity_poly.type
_entity_poly.pdbx_seq_one_letter_code
_entity_poly.pdbx_strand_id
1 'polypeptide(L)'
;MQVVVRRPARLPPPQVPQDEMLVAPPPRLDGAQAGVVGWLQYLLPVIGSLGAVLFVLVNPKPLFIISGLLFALGAVAMGVGMAAQQHLNTRRRTAIARTQYQAYLAELRVRARAVADEQRAAADWRHPPPNALWTLACSAVRRWERRPEDADFLEVRAGEGPRPLATALRVESSSDPLNKLDAVSEEALRGFLAVQGSVRDQPLTVSLASTRILSLVGRRAAALALARALVAQLATLHAPDDVRLMLCLDTRAHPDWEWAKWLPHLRGAGEGGPPPVGGQGELAAAVASEAARARAGEAAAGPWLVAVTDGVMPAPESLELLRVHRGCRLTVVTLVENQQSEPSAVDTRLRLEPGGHLLVERADAEEPVATGLADGFGNHAAEALARRLAALRLSPEAGRRRLVEDVPLADLLGVEDVASLDPAHAWRSRPLRERLRLPIGVSSEGEPVMLDLKEAALGGDGPHGLVIGATGSGKSELLRTIVSGLALSHPPDLLAFVLVDFKGGA
;
A
#
# COMPACT_ATOMS: atom_id res chain seq x y z
N MET A 1 32.82 -16.72 -11.80
CA MET A 1 32.07 -16.42 -13.05
C MET A 1 31.02 -15.36 -12.70
N GLN A 2 31.12 -14.15 -13.25
CA GLN A 2 30.14 -13.08 -13.00
C GLN A 2 28.94 -13.29 -13.93
N VAL A 3 27.73 -13.13 -13.40
CA VAL A 3 26.48 -13.27 -14.16
C VAL A 3 25.91 -11.87 -14.35
N VAL A 4 25.85 -11.44 -15.60
CA VAL A 4 25.19 -10.18 -15.97
C VAL A 4 23.69 -10.40 -15.97
N VAL A 5 22.96 -9.51 -15.30
CA VAL A 5 21.52 -9.56 -15.11
C VAL A 5 20.91 -8.26 -15.66
N ARG A 6 19.83 -8.40 -16.42
CA ARG A 6 18.97 -7.29 -16.82
C ARG A 6 17.84 -7.12 -15.82
N ARG A 7 17.43 -5.87 -15.58
CA ARG A 7 16.34 -5.53 -14.69
C ARG A 7 15.05 -5.33 -15.50
N PRO A 8 14.04 -6.22 -15.39
CA PRO A 8 12.81 -6.06 -16.14
C PRO A 8 11.98 -4.85 -15.63
N ALA A 9 10.89 -4.55 -16.34
CA ALA A 9 9.88 -3.63 -15.86
C ALA A 9 9.32 -4.13 -14.51
N ARG A 10 9.11 -3.21 -13.58
CA ARG A 10 8.60 -3.54 -12.25
C ARG A 10 7.15 -3.98 -12.37
N LEU A 11 6.80 -5.11 -11.72
CA LEU A 11 5.41 -5.53 -11.61
C LEU A 11 4.64 -4.57 -10.71
N PRO A 12 3.43 -4.13 -11.10
CA PRO A 12 2.63 -3.26 -10.25
C PRO A 12 2.25 -4.00 -8.97
N PRO A 13 2.34 -3.37 -7.79
CA PRO A 13 1.90 -3.99 -6.55
C PRO A 13 0.37 -4.18 -6.57
N PRO A 14 -0.16 -5.16 -5.81
CA PRO A 14 -1.60 -5.29 -5.59
C PRO A 14 -2.18 -3.97 -5.07
N GLN A 15 -3.36 -3.62 -5.55
CA GLN A 15 -4.11 -2.45 -5.10
C GLN A 15 -5.02 -2.86 -3.93
N VAL A 16 -5.12 -1.96 -2.95
CA VAL A 16 -6.02 -2.14 -1.80
C VAL A 16 -7.19 -1.17 -1.98
N PRO A 17 -8.44 -1.59 -1.80
CA PRO A 17 -9.58 -0.69 -1.79
C PRO A 17 -9.39 0.44 -0.77
N GLN A 18 -9.66 1.68 -1.17
CA GLN A 18 -9.57 2.85 -0.29
C GLN A 18 -10.94 3.48 0.00
N ASP A 19 -12.01 2.96 -0.62
CA ASP A 19 -13.36 3.49 -0.43
C ASP A 19 -13.79 3.32 1.03
N GLU A 20 -14.40 4.36 1.60
CA GLU A 20 -14.86 4.37 2.99
C GLU A 20 -16.02 3.39 3.18
N MET A 21 -16.00 2.64 4.28
CA MET A 21 -17.11 1.75 4.64
C MET A 21 -17.98 2.44 5.68
N LEU A 22 -19.17 2.85 5.26
CA LEU A 22 -20.18 3.44 6.13
C LEU A 22 -20.84 2.36 6.99
N VAL A 23 -20.88 2.61 8.29
CA VAL A 23 -21.48 1.75 9.30
C VAL A 23 -22.73 2.43 9.84
N ALA A 24 -23.88 1.78 9.70
CA ALA A 24 -25.15 2.27 10.20
C ALA A 24 -25.11 2.41 11.73
N PRO A 25 -25.77 3.43 12.30
CA PRO A 25 -25.81 3.61 13.74
C PRO A 25 -26.63 2.48 14.41
N PRO A 26 -26.43 2.23 15.72
CA PRO A 26 -27.22 1.27 16.47
C PRO A 26 -28.73 1.58 16.40
N PRO A 27 -29.60 0.56 16.47
CA PRO A 27 -31.04 0.76 16.52
C PRO A 27 -31.40 1.66 17.71
N ARG A 28 -32.34 2.56 17.47
CA ARG A 28 -32.88 3.45 18.50
C ARG A 28 -33.76 2.64 19.43
N LEU A 29 -33.68 2.93 20.73
CA LEU A 29 -34.76 2.56 21.62
C LEU A 29 -35.89 3.54 21.32
N ASP A 30 -37.04 3.03 20.88
CA ASP A 30 -38.26 3.83 20.81
C ASP A 30 -38.49 4.38 22.21
N GLY A 31 -38.08 5.63 22.45
CA GLY A 31 -38.36 6.35 23.67
C GLY A 31 -39.84 6.66 23.65
N ALA A 32 -40.66 5.69 24.07
CA ALA A 32 -42.10 5.75 24.25
C ALA A 32 -42.76 6.94 23.53
N GLN A 33 -42.70 6.97 22.20
CA GLN A 33 -43.61 7.82 21.41
C GLN A 33 -45.00 7.17 21.37
N ALA A 34 -45.46 6.68 22.53
CA ALA A 34 -46.84 6.93 22.91
C ALA A 34 -46.93 8.45 23.10
N GLY A 35 -46.98 9.19 21.99
CA GLY A 35 -47.28 10.61 22.01
C GLY A 35 -48.58 10.85 22.76
N VAL A 36 -49.02 12.09 22.84
CA VAL A 36 -50.28 12.47 23.50
C VAL A 36 -51.51 11.62 23.05
N VAL A 37 -51.40 10.93 21.91
CA VAL A 37 -52.38 9.96 21.39
C VAL A 37 -52.39 8.60 22.13
N GLY A 38 -51.25 8.12 22.65
CA GLY A 38 -51.12 6.80 23.28
C GLY A 38 -51.86 6.69 24.62
N TRP A 39 -51.77 7.70 25.50
CA TRP A 39 -52.58 7.74 26.72
C TRP A 39 -54.07 7.97 26.44
N LEU A 40 -54.40 8.68 25.35
CA LEU A 40 -55.78 8.89 24.91
C LEU A 40 -56.44 7.56 24.52
N GLN A 41 -55.69 6.66 23.89
CA GLN A 41 -56.13 5.32 23.52
C GLN A 41 -56.41 4.44 24.75
N TYR A 42 -55.66 4.65 25.85
CA TYR A 42 -55.92 4.03 27.16
C TYR A 42 -57.12 4.62 27.90
N LEU A 43 -57.48 5.88 27.62
CA LEU A 43 -58.64 6.54 28.24
C LEU A 43 -59.98 6.24 27.57
N LEU A 44 -60.01 5.86 26.30
CA LEU A 44 -61.25 5.52 25.58
C LEU A 44 -62.13 4.49 26.32
N PRO A 45 -61.58 3.36 26.82
CA PRO A 45 -62.34 2.40 27.64
C PRO A 45 -62.75 2.98 29.00
N VAL A 46 -61.91 3.83 29.61
CA VAL A 46 -62.16 4.46 30.92
C VAL A 46 -63.30 5.47 30.81
N ILE A 47 -63.30 6.31 29.77
CA ILE A 47 -64.38 7.26 29.46
C ILE A 47 -65.69 6.50 29.17
N GLY A 48 -65.62 5.39 28.42
CA GLY A 48 -66.76 4.49 28.21
C GLY A 48 -67.32 3.90 29.51
N SER A 49 -66.45 3.52 30.46
CA SER A 49 -66.87 3.01 31.76
C SER A 49 -67.49 4.10 32.66
N LEU A 50 -66.97 5.33 32.60
CA LEU A 50 -67.54 6.49 33.31
C LEU A 50 -68.96 6.79 32.79
N GLY A 51 -69.17 6.69 31.47
CA GLY A 51 -70.50 6.81 30.86
C GLY A 51 -71.47 5.72 31.32
N ALA A 52 -71.01 4.47 31.44
CA ALA A 52 -71.82 3.37 31.95
C ALA A 52 -72.20 3.54 33.43
N VAL A 53 -71.27 4.05 34.27
CA VAL A 53 -71.53 4.35 35.69
C VAL A 53 -72.53 5.50 35.85
N LEU A 54 -72.39 6.57 35.04
CA LEU A 54 -73.35 7.68 35.00
C LEU A 54 -74.76 7.23 34.56
N PHE A 55 -74.86 6.33 33.58
CA PHE A 55 -76.13 5.77 33.13
C PHE A 55 -76.85 4.99 34.23
N VAL A 56 -76.11 4.24 35.05
CA VAL A 56 -76.64 3.49 36.20
C VAL A 56 -77.17 4.42 37.30
N LEU A 57 -76.56 5.58 37.52
CA LEU A 57 -77.02 6.59 38.49
C LEU A 57 -78.37 7.22 38.10
N VAL A 58 -78.66 7.34 36.81
CA VAL A 58 -79.92 7.89 36.28
C VAL A 58 -81.04 6.83 36.22
N ASN A 59 -80.71 5.53 36.09
CA ASN A 59 -81.67 4.43 36.02
C ASN A 59 -81.24 3.22 36.90
N PRO A 60 -81.59 3.21 38.21
CA PRO A 60 -81.10 2.19 39.16
C PRO A 60 -81.93 0.90 39.12
N LYS A 61 -82.08 0.26 37.95
CA LYS A 61 -82.64 -1.10 37.88
C LYS A 61 -81.54 -2.14 38.17
N PRO A 62 -81.84 -3.24 38.88
CA PRO A 62 -80.84 -4.24 39.28
C PRO A 62 -80.08 -4.85 38.09
N LEU A 63 -80.74 -4.99 36.93
CA LEU A 63 -80.13 -5.43 35.68
C LEU A 63 -79.04 -4.47 35.16
N PHE A 64 -79.24 -3.16 35.28
CA PHE A 64 -78.28 -2.16 34.79
C PHE A 64 -77.05 -2.04 35.70
N ILE A 65 -77.22 -2.19 37.02
CA ILE A 65 -76.12 -2.18 37.99
C ILE A 65 -75.12 -3.32 37.69
N ILE A 66 -75.63 -4.53 37.44
CA ILE A 66 -74.80 -5.70 37.09
C ILE A 66 -74.06 -5.46 35.76
N SER A 67 -74.75 -4.91 34.76
CA SER A 67 -74.13 -4.62 33.45
C SER A 67 -73.03 -3.56 33.52
N GLY A 68 -73.21 -2.51 34.33
CA GLY A 68 -72.22 -1.45 34.52
C GLY A 68 -70.96 -1.93 35.23
N LEU A 69 -71.12 -2.78 36.27
CA LEU A 69 -69.99 -3.37 37.00
C LEU A 69 -69.17 -4.32 36.11
N LEU A 70 -69.84 -5.17 35.32
CA LEU A 70 -69.20 -6.10 34.40
C LEU A 70 -68.43 -5.36 33.29
N PHE A 71 -69.00 -4.27 32.78
CA PHE A 71 -68.36 -3.42 31.77
C PHE A 71 -67.11 -2.72 32.31
N ALA A 72 -67.17 -2.20 33.55
CA ALA A 72 -66.02 -1.59 34.21
C ALA A 72 -64.87 -2.60 34.45
N LEU A 73 -65.20 -3.82 34.93
CA LEU A 73 -64.24 -4.91 35.08
C LEU A 73 -63.61 -5.33 33.73
N GLY A 74 -64.42 -5.41 32.67
CA GLY A 74 -63.94 -5.70 31.32
C GLY A 74 -63.00 -4.63 30.77
N ALA A 75 -63.29 -3.34 31.01
CA ALA A 75 -62.44 -2.24 30.59
C ALA A 75 -61.08 -2.25 31.31
N VAL A 76 -61.05 -2.54 32.61
CA VAL A 76 -59.79 -2.68 33.37
C VAL A 76 -58.99 -3.89 32.88
N ALA A 77 -59.64 -5.04 32.69
CA ALA A 77 -58.97 -6.24 32.17
C ALA A 77 -58.40 -6.03 30.76
N MET A 78 -59.13 -5.33 29.89
CA MET A 78 -58.68 -4.96 28.56
C MET A 78 -57.50 -3.97 28.59
N GLY A 79 -57.56 -2.94 29.45
CA GLY A 79 -56.47 -1.98 29.62
C GLY A 79 -55.18 -2.63 30.11
N VAL A 80 -55.26 -3.52 31.10
CA VAL A 80 -54.12 -4.31 31.59
C VAL A 80 -53.62 -5.28 30.50
N GLY A 81 -54.52 -5.92 29.76
CA GLY A 81 -54.19 -6.78 28.63
C GLY A 81 -53.44 -6.05 27.52
N MET A 82 -53.90 -4.86 27.13
CA MET A 82 -53.26 -4.02 26.12
C MET A 82 -51.89 -3.51 26.59
N ALA A 83 -51.76 -3.09 27.85
CA ALA A 83 -50.47 -2.64 28.41
C ALA A 83 -49.45 -3.80 28.44
N ALA A 84 -49.87 -4.99 28.89
CA ALA A 84 -49.02 -6.18 28.87
C ALA A 84 -48.65 -6.60 27.44
N GLN A 85 -49.60 -6.58 26.51
CA GLN A 85 -49.36 -6.88 25.10
C GLN A 85 -48.44 -5.86 24.43
N GLN A 86 -48.56 -4.57 24.78
CA GLN A 86 -47.67 -3.52 24.29
C GLN A 86 -46.26 -3.71 24.84
N HIS A 87 -46.08 -3.99 26.14
CA HIS A 87 -44.77 -4.31 26.71
C HIS A 87 -44.12 -5.54 26.06
N LEU A 88 -44.88 -6.61 25.83
CA LEU A 88 -44.39 -7.80 25.13
C LEU A 88 -43.99 -7.49 23.68
N ASN A 89 -44.79 -6.70 22.96
CA ASN A 89 -44.51 -6.30 21.59
C ASN A 89 -43.27 -5.41 21.50
N THR A 90 -43.10 -4.45 22.42
CA THR A 90 -41.89 -3.60 22.47
C THR A 90 -40.65 -4.45 22.73
N ARG A 91 -40.69 -5.37 23.70
CA ARG A 91 -39.58 -6.31 23.98
C ARG A 91 -39.24 -7.17 22.76
N ARG A 92 -40.25 -7.71 22.08
CA ARG A 92 -40.05 -8.50 20.84
C ARG A 92 -39.44 -7.67 19.72
N ARG A 93 -39.92 -6.45 19.49
CA ARG A 93 -39.37 -5.53 18.49
C ARG A 93 -37.90 -5.19 18.77
N THR A 94 -37.57 -4.83 20.02
CA THR A 94 -36.18 -4.56 20.41
C THR A 94 -35.28 -5.79 20.24
N ALA A 95 -35.77 -6.99 20.60
CA ALA A 95 -35.02 -8.23 20.41
C ALA A 95 -34.74 -8.51 18.92
N ILE A 96 -35.75 -8.36 18.05
CA ILE A 96 -35.60 -8.53 16.60
C ILE A 96 -34.61 -7.50 16.04
N ALA A 97 -34.74 -6.22 16.42
CA ALA A 97 -33.83 -5.16 15.97
C ALA A 97 -32.37 -5.43 16.39
N ARG A 98 -32.14 -5.92 17.61
CA ARG A 98 -30.82 -6.35 18.08
C ARG A 98 -30.26 -7.50 17.24
N THR A 99 -31.05 -8.54 16.99
CA THR A 99 -30.62 -9.68 16.18
C THR A 99 -30.29 -9.25 14.74
N GLN A 100 -31.11 -8.39 14.14
CA GLN A 100 -30.85 -7.83 12.81
C GLN A 100 -29.57 -7.00 12.77
N TYR A 101 -29.35 -6.15 13.78
CA TYR A 101 -28.14 -5.34 13.86
C TYR A 101 -26.87 -6.19 14.08
N GLN A 102 -26.95 -7.24 14.91
CA GLN A 102 -25.85 -8.19 15.07
C GLN A 102 -25.55 -8.95 13.77
N ALA A 103 -26.58 -9.36 13.02
CA ALA A 103 -26.41 -9.99 11.71
C ALA A 103 -25.75 -9.02 10.71
N TYR A 104 -26.17 -7.76 10.70
CA TYR A 104 -25.53 -6.70 9.91
C TYR A 104 -24.04 -6.52 10.25
N LEU A 105 -23.70 -6.40 11.53
CA LEU A 105 -22.29 -6.32 11.96
C LEU A 105 -21.49 -7.58 11.61
N ALA A 106 -22.12 -8.76 11.62
CA ALA A 106 -21.48 -10.01 11.21
C ALA A 106 -21.17 -10.02 9.71
N GLU A 107 -22.06 -9.52 8.87
CA GLU A 107 -21.82 -9.36 7.43
C GLU A 107 -20.71 -8.33 7.15
N LEU A 108 -20.77 -7.16 7.79
CA LEU A 108 -19.71 -6.16 7.70
C LEU A 108 -18.36 -6.70 8.15
N ARG A 109 -18.33 -7.58 9.15
CA ARG A 109 -17.10 -8.22 9.61
C ARG A 109 -16.46 -9.08 8.52
N VAL A 110 -17.25 -9.80 7.74
CA VAL A 110 -16.72 -10.59 6.62
C VAL A 110 -16.09 -9.67 5.57
N ARG A 111 -16.75 -8.55 5.24
CA ARG A 111 -16.22 -7.56 4.30
C ARG A 111 -14.94 -6.89 4.82
N ALA A 112 -14.94 -6.44 6.07
CA ALA A 112 -13.77 -5.82 6.71
C ALA A 112 -12.56 -6.78 6.73
N ARG A 113 -12.78 -8.07 7.01
CA ARG A 113 -11.73 -9.08 6.97
C ARG A 113 -11.17 -9.30 5.57
N ALA A 114 -12.02 -9.37 4.55
CA ALA A 114 -11.57 -9.49 3.18
C ALA A 114 -10.65 -8.31 2.78
N VAL A 115 -11.04 -7.07 3.11
CA VAL A 115 -10.20 -5.89 2.90
C VAL A 115 -8.90 -5.96 3.71
N ALA A 116 -8.97 -6.42 4.97
CA ALA A 116 -7.78 -6.60 5.80
C ALA A 116 -6.80 -7.65 5.24
N ASP A 117 -7.32 -8.72 4.62
CA ASP A 117 -6.53 -9.76 3.98
C ASP A 117 -5.87 -9.24 2.69
N GLU A 118 -6.61 -8.47 1.87
CA GLU A 118 -6.06 -7.77 0.70
C GLU A 118 -4.99 -6.76 1.09
N GLN A 119 -5.21 -6.00 2.17
CA GLN A 119 -4.24 -5.07 2.74
C GLN A 119 -2.98 -5.80 3.19
N ARG A 120 -3.09 -6.93 3.91
CA ARG A 120 -1.94 -7.78 4.29
C ARG A 120 -1.18 -8.27 3.06
N ALA A 121 -1.87 -8.84 2.08
CA ALA A 121 -1.23 -9.33 0.85
C ALA A 121 -0.50 -8.23 0.07
N ALA A 122 -1.10 -7.04 -0.05
CA ALA A 122 -0.47 -5.90 -0.71
C ALA A 122 0.74 -5.37 0.08
N ALA A 123 0.64 -5.33 1.41
CA ALA A 123 1.72 -4.90 2.29
C ALA A 123 2.89 -5.89 2.27
N ASP A 124 2.64 -7.20 2.34
CA ASP A 124 3.66 -8.26 2.24
C ASP A 124 4.30 -8.32 0.86
N TRP A 125 3.54 -7.99 -0.20
CA TRP A 125 4.12 -7.85 -1.53
C TRP A 125 5.18 -6.74 -1.53
N ARG A 126 4.86 -5.56 -1.00
CA ARG A 126 5.78 -4.42 -0.99
C ARG A 126 6.91 -4.58 0.02
N HIS A 127 6.61 -5.06 1.22
CA HIS A 127 7.51 -5.20 2.36
C HIS A 127 7.53 -6.66 2.83
N PRO A 128 8.15 -7.55 2.05
CA PRO A 128 8.16 -8.97 2.32
C PRO A 128 8.85 -9.29 3.65
N PRO A 129 8.39 -10.32 4.37
CA PRO A 129 9.06 -10.76 5.59
C PRO A 129 10.49 -11.25 5.30
N PRO A 130 11.41 -11.18 6.28
CA PRO A 130 12.83 -11.52 6.05
C PRO A 130 13.07 -12.91 5.46
N ASN A 131 12.24 -13.89 5.81
CA ASN A 131 12.34 -15.26 5.30
C ASN A 131 12.04 -15.38 3.78
N ALA A 132 11.28 -14.44 3.20
CA ALA A 132 10.96 -14.43 1.77
C ALA A 132 12.08 -13.83 0.90
N LEU A 133 13.06 -13.15 1.51
CA LEU A 133 14.15 -12.46 0.80
C LEU A 133 14.98 -13.42 -0.06
N TRP A 134 15.19 -14.66 0.38
CA TRP A 134 15.89 -15.68 -0.41
C TRP A 134 15.20 -15.96 -1.74
N THR A 135 13.87 -16.16 -1.71
CA THR A 135 13.05 -16.41 -2.89
C THR A 135 13.08 -15.22 -3.84
N LEU A 136 13.01 -14.01 -3.29
CA LEU A 136 13.08 -12.78 -4.08
C LEU A 136 14.46 -12.58 -4.72
N ALA A 137 15.54 -12.86 -4.00
CA ALA A 137 16.90 -12.82 -4.56
C ALA A 137 17.07 -13.84 -5.71
N CYS A 138 16.33 -14.95 -5.69
CA CYS A 138 16.32 -15.92 -6.79
C CYS A 138 15.44 -15.50 -7.96
N SER A 139 14.41 -14.70 -7.73
CA SER A 139 13.50 -14.21 -8.77
C SER A 139 14.21 -13.27 -9.75
N ALA A 140 14.09 -13.53 -11.05
CA ALA A 140 14.60 -12.61 -12.07
C ALA A 140 13.75 -11.34 -12.19
N VAL A 141 12.48 -11.40 -11.78
CA VAL A 141 11.51 -10.31 -11.95
C VAL A 141 11.48 -9.38 -10.74
N ARG A 142 11.59 -9.94 -9.53
CA ARG A 142 11.43 -9.19 -8.27
C ARG A 142 12.73 -8.81 -7.56
N ARG A 143 13.85 -9.47 -7.90
CA ARG A 143 15.16 -9.04 -7.41
C ARG A 143 15.47 -7.65 -7.95
N TRP A 144 15.92 -6.76 -7.08
CA TRP A 144 16.27 -5.38 -7.43
C TRP A 144 15.11 -4.68 -8.15
N GLU A 145 13.86 -4.89 -7.73
CA GLU A 145 12.71 -4.30 -8.41
C GLU A 145 12.52 -2.80 -8.13
N ARG A 146 12.95 -2.28 -6.97
CA ARG A 146 12.68 -0.90 -6.50
C ARG A 146 13.64 0.17 -7.03
N ARG A 147 13.12 1.19 -7.69
CA ARG A 147 13.86 2.25 -8.39
C ARG A 147 13.84 3.55 -7.61
N PRO A 148 14.81 4.48 -7.81
CA PRO A 148 14.82 5.77 -7.13
C PRO A 148 13.54 6.61 -7.28
N GLU A 149 12.83 6.46 -8.39
CA GLU A 149 11.55 7.13 -8.67
C GLU A 149 10.34 6.50 -7.96
N ASP A 150 10.48 5.30 -7.42
CA ASP A 150 9.37 4.60 -6.78
C ASP A 150 9.10 5.12 -5.36
N ALA A 151 7.82 5.21 -4.98
CA ALA A 151 7.41 5.71 -3.66
C ALA A 151 7.93 4.85 -2.48
N ASP A 152 8.25 3.58 -2.70
CA ASP A 152 8.79 2.66 -1.69
C ASP A 152 10.31 2.45 -1.79
N PHE A 153 11.01 3.29 -2.57
CA PHE A 153 12.46 3.34 -2.58
C PHE A 153 13.00 3.65 -1.19
N LEU A 154 13.96 2.85 -0.71
CA LEU A 154 14.56 2.98 0.63
C LEU A 154 13.58 2.83 1.83
N GLU A 155 12.35 2.39 1.60
CA GLU A 155 11.42 1.99 2.66
C GLU A 155 11.75 0.58 3.16
N VAL A 156 12.42 0.48 4.31
CA VAL A 156 12.82 -0.81 4.89
C VAL A 156 11.82 -1.26 5.95
N ARG A 157 11.56 -2.56 6.02
CA ARG A 157 10.69 -3.17 7.03
C ARG A 157 11.54 -3.48 8.26
N ALA A 158 11.10 -3.02 9.42
CA ALA A 158 11.77 -3.24 10.69
C ALA A 158 11.06 -4.27 11.57
N GLY A 159 9.81 -4.60 11.27
CA GLY A 159 8.99 -5.49 12.08
C GLY A 159 7.56 -5.55 11.61
N GLU A 160 6.69 -6.10 12.46
CA GLU A 160 5.24 -6.20 12.24
C GLU A 160 4.47 -5.62 13.42
N GLY A 161 3.34 -4.97 13.16
CA GLY A 161 2.51 -4.39 14.19
C GLY A 161 1.11 -4.04 13.68
N PRO A 162 0.24 -3.51 14.54
CA PRO A 162 -1.09 -3.07 14.13
C PRO A 162 -1.02 -1.81 13.27
N ARG A 163 -1.80 -1.75 12.19
CA ARG A 163 -2.06 -0.54 11.41
C ARG A 163 -3.57 -0.35 11.22
N PRO A 164 -4.06 0.89 11.04
CA PRO A 164 -5.45 1.11 10.68
C PRO A 164 -5.85 0.35 9.41
N LEU A 165 -7.11 -0.08 9.35
CA LEU A 165 -7.69 -0.63 8.12
C LEU A 165 -7.67 0.44 7.01
N ALA A 166 -7.25 0.07 5.80
CA ALA A 166 -7.13 0.98 4.66
C ALA A 166 -8.47 1.64 4.31
N THR A 167 -9.55 0.86 4.33
CA THR A 167 -10.92 1.36 4.29
C THR A 167 -11.33 1.82 5.68
N ALA A 168 -11.42 3.13 5.89
CA ALA A 168 -11.86 3.67 7.17
C ALA A 168 -13.31 3.26 7.48
N LEU A 169 -13.53 2.70 8.67
CA LEU A 169 -14.85 2.39 9.19
C LEU A 169 -15.45 3.66 9.78
N ARG A 170 -16.40 4.29 9.07
CA ARG A 170 -17.06 5.52 9.55
C ARG A 170 -18.49 5.23 9.95
N VAL A 171 -18.84 5.59 11.18
CA VAL A 171 -20.23 5.51 11.65
C VAL A 171 -21.00 6.69 11.08
N GLU A 172 -22.13 6.43 10.44
CA GLU A 172 -23.03 7.49 9.98
C GLU A 172 -23.52 8.29 11.19
N SER A 173 -23.37 9.62 11.11
CA SER A 173 -23.77 10.52 12.18
C SER A 173 -25.30 10.53 12.32
N SER A 174 -25.79 10.00 13.42
CA SER A 174 -27.21 10.13 13.79
C SER A 174 -27.43 11.55 14.32
N SER A 175 -28.27 12.32 13.63
CA SER A 175 -28.49 13.77 13.80
C SER A 175 -29.19 14.22 15.10
N ASP A 176 -29.32 13.36 16.11
CA ASP A 176 -30.08 13.69 17.32
C ASP A 176 -29.40 13.19 18.62
N PRO A 177 -28.64 14.07 19.31
CA PRO A 177 -27.96 13.77 20.57
C PRO A 177 -28.87 13.37 21.73
N LEU A 178 -30.19 13.59 21.60
CA LEU A 178 -31.17 13.37 22.67
C LEU A 178 -31.77 11.96 22.65
N ASN A 179 -31.52 11.15 21.61
CA ASN A 179 -32.09 9.82 21.50
C ASN A 179 -31.23 8.74 22.18
N LYS A 180 -31.85 7.97 23.07
CA LYS A 180 -31.21 6.82 23.73
C LYS A 180 -31.05 5.67 22.73
N LEU A 181 -29.80 5.35 22.40
CA LEU A 181 -29.45 4.18 21.60
C LEU A 181 -29.57 2.89 22.45
N ASP A 182 -29.75 1.76 21.79
CA ASP A 182 -29.70 0.46 22.46
C ASP A 182 -28.26 0.14 22.93
N ALA A 183 -28.05 0.12 24.25
CA ALA A 183 -26.72 -0.06 24.85
C ALA A 183 -26.01 -1.35 24.42
N VAL A 184 -26.75 -2.45 24.20
CA VAL A 184 -26.17 -3.73 23.75
C VAL A 184 -25.63 -3.60 22.32
N SER A 185 -26.40 -2.97 21.44
CA SER A 185 -26.01 -2.74 20.05
C SER A 185 -24.89 -1.71 19.93
N GLU A 186 -24.87 -0.70 20.80
CA GLU A 186 -23.79 0.28 20.88
C GLU A 186 -22.47 -0.37 21.32
N GLU A 187 -22.50 -1.21 22.36
CA GLU A 187 -21.30 -1.94 22.79
C GLU A 187 -20.81 -2.91 21.72
N ALA A 188 -21.74 -3.59 21.03
CA ALA A 188 -21.39 -4.45 19.89
C ALA A 188 -20.72 -3.66 18.75
N LEU A 189 -21.18 -2.44 18.46
CA LEU A 189 -20.56 -1.55 17.48
C LEU A 189 -19.17 -1.09 17.94
N ARG A 190 -19.02 -0.65 19.19
CA ARG A 190 -17.72 -0.23 19.74
C ARG A 190 -16.70 -1.37 19.67
N GLY A 191 -17.09 -2.57 20.09
CA GLY A 191 -16.25 -3.77 19.98
C GLY A 191 -15.92 -4.14 18.53
N PHE A 192 -16.88 -3.99 17.61
CA PHE A 192 -16.64 -4.17 16.18
C PHE A 192 -15.59 -3.20 15.65
N LEU A 193 -15.73 -1.90 15.92
CA LEU A 193 -14.79 -0.86 15.46
C LEU A 193 -13.40 -1.03 16.07
N ALA A 194 -13.31 -1.36 17.36
CA ALA A 194 -12.04 -1.57 18.05
C ALA A 194 -11.25 -2.75 17.48
N VAL A 195 -11.92 -3.83 17.06
CA VAL A 195 -11.26 -5.03 16.53
C VAL A 195 -11.07 -4.97 15.02
N GLN A 196 -12.06 -4.51 14.26
CA GLN A 196 -12.02 -4.49 12.79
C GLN A 196 -11.42 -3.20 12.21
N GLY A 197 -11.31 -2.12 12.99
CA GLY A 197 -10.68 -0.87 12.55
C GLY A 197 -9.16 -0.94 12.47
N SER A 198 -8.55 -2.04 12.94
CA SER A 198 -7.10 -2.26 12.93
C SER A 198 -6.77 -3.63 12.34
N VAL A 199 -5.74 -3.67 11.49
CA VAL A 199 -5.18 -4.86 10.89
C VAL A 199 -3.88 -5.19 11.59
N ARG A 200 -3.80 -6.39 12.14
CA ARG A 200 -2.59 -6.93 12.78
C ARG A 200 -1.60 -7.42 11.73
N ASP A 201 -0.37 -7.67 12.20
CA ASP A 201 0.71 -8.28 11.41
C ASP A 201 1.03 -7.47 10.15
N GLN A 202 0.96 -6.14 10.26
CA GLN A 202 1.28 -5.21 9.18
C GLN A 202 2.74 -4.76 9.29
N PRO A 203 3.47 -4.64 8.16
CA PRO A 203 4.86 -4.23 8.18
C PRO A 203 5.03 -2.83 8.79
N LEU A 204 5.89 -2.73 9.79
CA LEU A 204 6.38 -1.47 10.33
C LEU A 204 7.59 -1.04 9.50
N THR A 205 7.43 0.03 8.74
CA THR A 205 8.47 0.52 7.83
C THR A 205 9.14 1.78 8.34
N VAL A 206 10.41 1.95 7.95
CA VAL A 206 11.18 3.18 8.13
C VAL A 206 11.74 3.61 6.80
N SER A 207 11.60 4.89 6.51
CA SER A 207 12.09 5.54 5.31
C SER A 207 13.55 5.96 5.49
N LEU A 208 14.51 5.24 4.93
CA LEU A 208 15.92 5.67 5.02
C LEU A 208 16.20 6.94 4.20
N ALA A 209 15.34 7.27 3.24
CA ALA A 209 15.47 8.49 2.44
C ALA A 209 15.19 9.75 3.28
N SER A 210 14.19 9.69 4.17
CA SER A 210 13.81 10.82 5.03
C SER A 210 14.51 10.79 6.39
N THR A 211 14.76 9.60 6.94
CA THR A 211 15.56 9.37 8.15
C THR A 211 17.03 9.27 7.77
N ARG A 212 17.81 10.35 7.96
CA ARG A 212 19.26 10.34 7.66
C ARG A 212 20.07 9.70 8.78
N ILE A 213 19.59 9.81 10.01
CA ILE A 213 20.28 9.24 11.17
C ILE A 213 19.32 8.29 11.89
N LEU A 214 19.55 6.99 11.68
CA LEU A 214 18.79 5.90 12.28
C LEU A 214 19.61 5.27 13.40
N SER A 215 19.00 5.15 14.59
CA SER A 215 19.60 4.47 15.73
C SER A 215 18.87 3.16 16.02
N LEU A 216 19.61 2.05 16.11
CA LEU A 216 19.10 0.75 16.56
C LEU A 216 19.54 0.54 18.00
N VAL A 217 18.60 0.58 18.94
CA VAL A 217 18.88 0.53 20.38
C VAL A 217 18.37 -0.79 20.96
N GLY A 218 19.24 -1.58 21.56
CA GLY A 218 18.85 -2.72 22.38
C GLY A 218 19.92 -3.80 22.44
N ARG A 219 19.61 -4.92 23.11
CA ARG A 219 20.58 -6.02 23.31
C ARG A 219 21.24 -6.41 21.98
N ARG A 220 22.57 -6.52 22.01
CA ARG A 220 23.45 -6.81 20.85
C ARG A 220 22.87 -7.82 19.85
N ALA A 221 22.45 -8.99 20.34
CA ALA A 221 21.92 -10.06 19.48
C ALA A 221 20.66 -9.65 18.71
N ALA A 222 19.75 -8.90 19.33
CA ALA A 222 18.52 -8.41 18.70
C ALA A 222 18.82 -7.28 17.71
N ALA A 223 19.67 -6.32 18.10
CA ALA A 223 20.09 -5.22 17.23
C ALA A 223 20.79 -5.73 15.96
N LEU A 224 21.67 -6.72 16.10
CA LEU A 224 22.29 -7.40 14.96
C LEU A 224 21.29 -8.14 14.08
N ALA A 225 20.34 -8.84 14.67
CA ALA A 225 19.33 -9.58 13.90
C ALA A 225 18.47 -8.62 13.06
N LEU A 226 18.06 -7.49 13.63
CA LEU A 226 17.34 -6.45 12.91
C LEU A 226 18.22 -5.78 11.86
N ALA A 227 19.45 -5.37 12.21
CA ALA A 227 20.38 -4.74 11.26
C ALA A 227 20.65 -5.63 10.05
N ARG A 228 20.86 -6.95 10.26
CA ARG A 228 20.98 -7.91 9.16
C ARG A 228 19.71 -7.99 8.32
N ALA A 229 18.52 -7.93 8.93
CA ALA A 229 17.25 -7.90 8.19
C ALA A 229 17.15 -6.66 7.29
N LEU A 230 17.47 -5.47 7.83
CA LEU A 230 17.47 -4.22 7.06
C LEU A 230 18.45 -4.29 5.88
N VAL A 231 19.70 -4.70 6.13
CA VAL A 231 20.74 -4.79 5.09
C VAL A 231 20.40 -5.86 4.06
N ALA A 232 19.89 -7.02 4.47
CA ALA A 232 19.44 -8.09 3.57
C ALA A 232 18.30 -7.62 2.66
N GLN A 233 17.32 -6.88 3.21
CA GLN A 233 16.20 -6.34 2.46
C GLN A 233 16.69 -5.29 1.44
N LEU A 234 17.55 -4.35 1.86
CA LEU A 234 18.15 -3.36 0.98
C LEU A 234 18.88 -4.04 -0.19
N ALA A 235 19.74 -5.02 0.10
CA ALA A 235 20.54 -5.69 -0.91
C ALA A 235 19.70 -6.54 -1.90
N THR A 236 18.55 -7.03 -1.45
CA THR A 236 17.65 -7.86 -2.28
C THR A 236 16.74 -7.03 -3.17
N LEU A 237 16.22 -5.92 -2.65
CA LEU A 237 15.19 -5.12 -3.32
C LEU A 237 15.74 -3.94 -4.12
N HIS A 238 16.98 -3.51 -3.87
CA HIS A 238 17.62 -2.41 -4.59
C HIS A 238 18.86 -2.88 -5.33
N ALA A 239 19.02 -2.38 -6.55
CA ALA A 239 20.24 -2.56 -7.32
C ALA A 239 21.45 -1.94 -6.59
N PRO A 240 22.64 -2.54 -6.68
CA PRO A 240 23.84 -1.91 -6.13
C PRO A 240 24.09 -0.52 -6.74
N ASP A 241 23.70 -0.27 -7.98
CA ASP A 241 23.91 1.01 -8.66
C ASP A 241 22.92 2.11 -8.22
N ASP A 242 21.84 1.72 -7.55
CA ASP A 242 20.88 2.64 -6.92
C ASP A 242 21.22 2.86 -5.44
N VAL A 243 21.73 1.83 -4.76
CA VAL A 243 22.06 1.85 -3.32
C VAL A 243 23.42 1.17 -3.08
N ARG A 244 24.34 1.88 -2.42
CA ARG A 244 25.62 1.34 -1.96
C ARG A 244 25.60 1.20 -0.43
N LEU A 245 26.40 0.25 0.06
CA LEU A 245 26.58 0.04 1.49
C LEU A 245 27.99 0.44 1.89
N MET A 246 28.13 0.94 3.11
CA MET A 246 29.42 1.14 3.78
C MET A 246 29.33 0.59 5.20
N LEU A 247 30.32 -0.19 5.63
CA LEU A 247 30.37 -0.72 6.99
C LEU A 247 31.47 0.00 7.79
N CYS A 248 31.10 0.62 8.90
CA CYS A 248 32.03 1.25 9.83
C CYS A 248 32.09 0.43 11.11
N LEU A 249 33.07 -0.47 11.20
CA LEU A 249 33.09 -1.53 12.21
C LEU A 249 34.30 -1.39 13.12
N ASP A 250 34.13 -1.68 14.41
CA ASP A 250 35.24 -1.92 15.31
C ASP A 250 35.78 -3.35 15.16
N THR A 251 36.94 -3.64 15.76
CA THR A 251 37.57 -4.96 15.69
C THR A 251 36.66 -6.09 16.22
N ARG A 252 35.75 -5.78 17.16
CA ARG A 252 34.88 -6.77 17.81
C ARG A 252 33.65 -7.10 16.95
N ALA A 253 33.17 -6.16 16.16
CA ALA A 253 31.99 -6.32 15.31
C ALA A 253 32.30 -7.06 13.99
N HIS A 254 33.56 -7.09 13.54
CA HIS A 254 33.95 -7.72 12.27
C HIS A 254 33.37 -9.13 12.03
N PRO A 255 33.44 -10.08 13.00
CA PRO A 255 32.89 -11.43 12.82
C PRO A 255 31.39 -11.46 12.54
N ASP A 256 30.62 -10.54 13.14
CA ASP A 256 29.16 -10.46 12.98
C ASP A 256 28.73 -9.97 11.58
N TRP A 257 29.66 -9.35 10.85
CA TRP A 257 29.45 -8.74 9.54
C TRP A 257 30.22 -9.42 8.41
N GLU A 258 30.96 -10.49 8.68
CA GLU A 258 31.72 -11.23 7.67
C GLU A 258 30.87 -11.64 6.47
N TRP A 259 29.60 -11.94 6.69
CA TRP A 259 28.65 -12.32 5.65
C TRP A 259 28.45 -11.23 4.59
N ALA A 260 28.62 -9.97 4.96
CA ALA A 260 28.38 -8.84 4.07
C ALA A 260 29.45 -8.73 2.98
N LYS A 261 30.65 -9.32 3.15
CA LYS A 261 31.74 -9.27 2.17
C LYS A 261 31.36 -9.82 0.78
N TRP A 262 30.33 -10.66 0.72
CA TRP A 262 29.82 -11.22 -0.53
C TRP A 262 28.82 -10.29 -1.25
N LEU A 263 28.27 -9.27 -0.57
CA LEU A 263 27.27 -8.39 -1.15
C LEU A 263 27.85 -7.54 -2.29
N PRO A 264 27.14 -7.45 -3.45
CA PRO A 264 27.59 -6.61 -4.54
C PRO A 264 27.55 -5.11 -4.21
N HIS A 265 26.77 -4.71 -3.20
CA HIS A 265 26.61 -3.33 -2.72
C HIS A 265 27.82 -2.80 -1.94
N LEU A 266 28.68 -3.71 -1.44
CA LEU A 266 29.95 -3.40 -0.75
C LEU A 266 31.15 -3.46 -1.69
N ARG A 267 30.92 -3.46 -3.00
CA ARG A 267 31.99 -3.35 -3.98
C ARG A 267 32.34 -1.87 -4.13
N GLY A 268 33.62 -1.54 -3.99
CA GLY A 268 34.10 -0.15 -4.06
C GLY A 268 33.57 0.57 -5.29
N ALA A 269 33.27 1.86 -5.15
CA ALA A 269 32.62 2.67 -6.17
C ALA A 269 33.52 3.05 -7.37
N GLY A 270 34.70 2.42 -7.52
CA GLY A 270 35.73 2.80 -8.49
C GLY A 270 36.73 3.80 -7.91
N GLU A 271 37.54 4.44 -8.77
CA GLU A 271 38.46 5.50 -8.36
C GLU A 271 37.68 6.70 -7.78
N GLY A 272 38.03 7.13 -6.56
CA GLY A 272 37.50 8.33 -5.93
C GLY A 272 36.19 8.18 -5.13
N GLY A 273 35.60 6.99 -5.04
CA GLY A 273 34.45 6.74 -4.17
C GLY A 273 34.84 6.27 -2.75
N PRO A 274 33.94 6.34 -1.76
CA PRO A 274 34.26 5.93 -0.39
C PRO A 274 34.58 4.42 -0.32
N PRO A 275 35.50 4.01 0.57
CA PRO A 275 35.78 2.60 0.77
C PRO A 275 34.56 1.89 1.36
N PRO A 276 34.30 0.62 0.98
CA PRO A 276 33.12 -0.12 1.45
C PRO A 276 33.20 -0.50 2.94
N VAL A 277 34.41 -0.53 3.51
CA VAL A 277 34.65 -0.75 4.93
C VAL A 277 35.61 0.33 5.41
N GLY A 278 35.34 0.95 6.56
CA GLY A 278 36.17 2.02 7.13
C GLY A 278 35.93 2.22 8.63
N GLY A 279 36.54 3.27 9.18
CA GLY A 279 36.30 3.74 10.54
C GLY A 279 35.56 5.07 10.55
N GLN A 280 35.68 5.80 11.66
CA GLN A 280 35.03 7.10 11.85
C GLN A 280 35.54 8.15 10.84
N GLY A 281 36.83 8.12 10.49
CA GLY A 281 37.44 9.07 9.56
C GLY A 281 36.94 8.91 8.13
N GLU A 282 36.87 7.68 7.63
CA GLU A 282 36.33 7.37 6.30
C GLU A 282 34.84 7.73 6.20
N LEU A 283 34.07 7.48 7.28
CA LEU A 283 32.66 7.90 7.35
C LEU A 283 32.53 9.43 7.26
N ALA A 284 33.34 10.17 8.02
CA ALA A 284 33.34 11.63 7.99
C ALA A 284 33.69 12.16 6.60
N ALA A 285 34.67 11.55 5.91
CA ALA A 285 35.03 11.90 4.54
C ALA A 285 33.88 11.62 3.55
N ALA A 286 33.19 10.49 3.66
CA ALA A 286 32.05 10.15 2.83
C ALA A 286 30.89 11.15 3.02
N VAL A 287 30.59 11.52 4.26
CA VAL A 287 29.59 12.53 4.61
C VAL A 287 29.97 13.90 4.05
N ALA A 288 31.22 14.32 4.21
CA ALA A 288 31.71 15.59 3.69
C ALA A 288 31.63 15.66 2.16
N SER A 289 31.95 14.56 1.47
CA SER A 289 31.84 14.44 0.01
C SER A 289 30.39 14.59 -0.47
N GLU A 290 29.46 13.89 0.17
CA GLU A 290 28.03 13.99 -0.17
C GLU A 290 27.45 15.38 0.15
N ALA A 291 27.86 15.98 1.26
CA ALA A 291 27.48 17.36 1.58
C ALA A 291 28.02 18.37 0.55
N ALA A 292 29.24 18.16 0.03
CA ALA A 292 29.78 18.99 -1.04
C ALA A 292 28.98 18.83 -2.35
N ARG A 293 28.64 17.60 -2.75
CA ARG A 293 27.76 17.34 -3.92
C ARG A 293 26.39 17.99 -3.76
N ALA A 294 25.80 17.90 -2.56
CA ALA A 294 24.53 18.50 -2.26
C ALA A 294 24.56 20.03 -2.41
N ARG A 295 25.63 20.69 -1.94
CA ARG A 295 25.83 22.14 -2.10
C ARG A 295 26.04 22.55 -3.56
N ALA A 296 26.70 21.72 -4.36
CA ALA A 296 26.94 21.95 -5.77
C ALA A 296 25.67 21.77 -6.64
N GLY A 297 24.54 21.34 -6.06
CA GLY A 297 23.32 21.03 -6.82
C GLY A 297 23.39 19.70 -7.57
N GLU A 298 24.44 18.91 -7.35
CA GLU A 298 24.64 17.58 -7.94
C GLU A 298 24.00 16.47 -7.10
N ALA A 299 23.21 16.83 -6.08
CA ALA A 299 22.53 15.92 -5.15
C ALA A 299 21.76 14.78 -5.84
N ALA A 300 21.23 15.01 -7.05
CA ALA A 300 20.44 14.02 -7.77
C ALA A 300 21.29 12.91 -8.43
N ALA A 301 22.61 13.09 -8.58
CA ALA A 301 23.46 12.17 -9.34
C ALA A 301 24.18 11.16 -8.42
N GLY A 302 23.90 9.87 -8.62
CA GLY A 302 24.63 8.76 -7.97
C GLY A 302 23.75 7.77 -7.20
N PRO A 303 24.34 6.72 -6.62
CA PRO A 303 23.65 5.82 -5.70
C PRO A 303 23.42 6.47 -4.34
N TRP A 304 22.39 6.02 -3.62
CA TRP A 304 22.24 6.33 -2.20
C TRP A 304 23.23 5.52 -1.36
N LEU A 305 23.95 6.14 -0.44
CA LEU A 305 24.89 5.47 0.46
C LEU A 305 24.22 5.17 1.80
N VAL A 306 24.18 3.91 2.21
CA VAL A 306 23.76 3.52 3.57
C VAL A 306 24.99 3.06 4.34
N ALA A 307 25.41 3.86 5.32
CA ALA A 307 26.52 3.57 6.20
C ALA A 307 26.00 2.91 7.49
N VAL A 308 26.41 1.67 7.75
CA VAL A 308 26.09 0.96 8.99
C VAL A 308 27.27 1.04 9.93
N THR A 309 27.07 1.52 11.15
CA THR A 309 28.12 1.66 12.16
C THR A 309 27.87 0.75 13.36
N ASP A 310 28.91 0.01 13.75
CA ASP A 310 28.84 -0.99 14.82
C ASP A 310 30.15 -0.97 15.62
N GLY A 311 30.08 -0.52 16.88
CA GLY A 311 31.26 -0.23 17.70
C GLY A 311 32.03 1.04 17.30
N VAL A 312 31.69 1.67 16.16
CA VAL A 312 32.22 2.95 15.71
C VAL A 312 31.14 4.01 15.81
N MET A 313 31.41 5.07 16.58
CA MET A 313 30.49 6.21 16.72
C MET A 313 30.76 7.26 15.65
N PRO A 314 29.74 7.71 14.89
CA PRO A 314 29.90 8.82 13.96
C PRO A 314 30.33 10.11 14.68
N ALA A 315 31.17 10.92 14.04
CA ALA A 315 31.57 12.21 14.58
C ALA A 315 30.36 13.19 14.61
N PRO A 316 30.17 13.97 15.70
CA PRO A 316 29.05 14.92 15.80
C PRO A 316 28.94 15.87 14.60
N GLU A 317 30.08 16.41 14.15
CA GLU A 317 30.17 17.32 13.00
C GLU A 317 29.63 16.69 11.71
N SER A 318 29.86 15.39 11.51
CA SER A 318 29.34 14.66 10.34
C SER A 318 27.81 14.56 10.38
N LEU A 319 27.25 14.28 11.56
CA LEU A 319 25.81 14.20 11.73
C LEU A 319 25.12 15.57 11.55
N GLU A 320 25.76 16.63 12.04
CA GLU A 320 25.29 18.01 11.80
C GLU A 320 25.29 18.35 10.31
N LEU A 321 26.35 18.00 9.57
CA LEU A 321 26.41 18.19 8.12
C LEU A 321 25.27 17.48 7.39
N LEU A 322 24.93 16.24 7.77
CA LEU A 322 23.80 15.51 7.19
C LEU A 322 22.45 16.17 7.48
N ARG A 323 22.28 16.76 8.67
CA ARG A 323 21.03 17.45 9.05
C ARG A 323 20.86 18.78 8.32
N VAL A 324 21.95 19.53 8.16
CA VAL A 324 21.96 20.82 7.46
C VAL A 324 21.73 20.62 5.95
N HIS A 325 22.42 19.67 5.33
CA HIS A 325 22.35 19.44 3.89
C HIS A 325 21.34 18.35 3.55
N ARG A 326 20.05 18.72 3.49
CA ARG A 326 18.98 17.76 3.18
C ARG A 326 19.08 17.12 1.78
N GLY A 327 19.93 17.63 0.90
CA GLY A 327 20.23 17.00 -0.39
C GLY A 327 21.17 15.79 -0.32
N CYS A 328 21.81 15.52 0.83
CA CYS A 328 22.72 14.38 0.97
C CYS A 328 21.98 13.05 0.76
N ARG A 329 22.50 12.20 -0.14
CA ARG A 329 21.98 10.85 -0.39
C ARG A 329 22.74 9.83 0.46
N LEU A 330 22.84 10.11 1.75
CA LEU A 330 23.54 9.28 2.71
C LEU A 330 22.71 9.12 3.98
N THR A 331 22.56 7.87 4.42
CA THR A 331 21.91 7.49 5.67
C THR A 331 22.89 6.75 6.56
N VAL A 332 22.98 7.17 7.82
CA VAL A 332 23.80 6.50 8.85
C VAL A 332 22.88 5.68 9.74
N VAL A 333 23.17 4.39 9.87
CA VAL A 333 22.48 3.44 10.75
C VAL A 333 23.45 3.02 11.84
N THR A 334 23.24 3.47 13.07
CA THR A 334 24.14 3.20 14.22
C THR A 334 23.53 2.15 15.14
N LEU A 335 24.29 1.11 15.48
CA LEU A 335 23.89 0.08 16.44
C LEU A 335 24.44 0.41 17.83
N VAL A 336 23.58 0.46 18.85
CA VAL A 336 23.95 0.69 20.24
C VAL A 336 23.16 -0.19 21.19
N GLU A 337 23.73 -0.54 22.34
CA GLU A 337 23.02 -1.36 23.33
C GLU A 337 22.00 -0.55 24.14
N ASN A 338 22.35 0.69 24.47
CA ASN A 338 21.57 1.57 25.34
C ASN A 338 21.41 2.95 24.71
N GLN A 339 20.31 3.63 25.06
CA GLN A 339 20.00 4.96 24.54
C GLN A 339 21.07 6.01 24.90
N GLN A 340 21.76 5.86 26.04
CA GLN A 340 22.83 6.77 26.46
C GLN A 340 24.08 6.71 25.56
N SER A 341 24.23 5.62 24.80
CA SER A 341 25.35 5.41 23.88
C SER A 341 25.02 5.86 22.45
N GLU A 342 23.85 6.45 22.22
CA GLU A 342 23.44 6.94 20.91
C GLU A 342 24.35 8.05 20.38
N PRO A 343 24.37 8.25 19.05
CA PRO A 343 25.03 9.39 18.46
C PRO A 343 24.44 10.72 18.95
N SER A 344 25.19 11.81 18.81
CA SER A 344 24.80 13.15 19.27
C SER A 344 23.51 13.68 18.62
N ALA A 345 23.11 13.12 17.48
CA ALA A 345 21.84 13.39 16.82
C ALA A 345 21.22 12.08 16.32
N VAL A 346 19.90 11.96 16.42
CA VAL A 346 19.11 10.84 15.93
C VAL A 346 17.84 11.41 15.32
N ASP A 347 17.44 10.98 14.13
CA ASP A 347 16.17 11.36 13.50
C ASP A 347 15.07 10.34 13.84
N THR A 348 15.43 9.06 13.82
CA THR A 348 14.53 7.95 14.15
C THR A 348 15.27 6.90 14.96
N ARG A 349 14.62 6.37 15.99
CA ARG A 349 15.11 5.32 16.86
C ARG A 349 14.23 4.09 16.71
N LEU A 350 14.87 2.94 16.55
CA LEU A 350 14.25 1.62 16.65
C LEU A 350 14.71 0.99 17.97
N ARG A 351 13.85 1.08 18.99
CA ARG A 351 14.14 0.51 20.31
C ARG A 351 13.62 -0.91 20.38
N LEU A 352 14.53 -1.84 20.70
CA LEU A 352 14.29 -3.27 20.85
C LEU A 352 14.21 -3.62 22.33
N GLU A 353 13.01 -3.97 22.78
CA GLU A 353 12.74 -4.39 24.15
C GLU A 353 12.88 -5.92 24.33
N PRO A 354 13.00 -6.41 25.57
CA PRO A 354 12.91 -7.84 25.86
C PRO A 354 11.65 -8.46 25.25
N GLY A 355 11.72 -9.72 24.81
CA GLY A 355 10.60 -10.39 24.13
C GLY A 355 10.45 -10.06 22.65
N GLY A 356 11.30 -9.19 22.09
CA GLY A 356 11.29 -8.86 20.65
C GLY A 356 10.34 -7.71 20.29
N HIS A 357 9.82 -6.99 21.29
CA HIS A 357 9.00 -5.80 21.05
C HIS A 357 9.85 -4.68 20.42
N LEU A 358 9.28 -4.04 19.41
CA LEU A 358 9.86 -2.93 18.67
C LEU A 358 9.05 -1.67 18.94
N LEU A 359 9.73 -0.59 19.31
CA LEU A 359 9.19 0.76 19.35
C LEU A 359 9.88 1.60 18.27
N VAL A 360 9.10 2.22 17.41
CA VAL A 360 9.56 3.16 16.39
C VAL A 360 9.32 4.58 16.91
N GLU A 361 10.39 5.27 17.25
CA GLU A 361 10.32 6.64 17.78
C GLU A 361 10.96 7.60 16.80
N ARG A 362 10.35 8.76 16.63
CA ARG A 362 10.95 9.87 15.88
C ARG A 362 11.36 10.95 16.85
N ALA A 363 12.44 11.67 16.52
CA ALA A 363 12.95 12.72 17.40
C ALA A 363 11.97 13.89 17.61
N ASP A 364 10.99 14.06 16.72
CA ASP A 364 9.95 15.08 16.78
C ASP A 364 8.65 14.62 17.47
N ALA A 365 8.59 13.38 17.96
CA ALA A 365 7.41 12.81 18.60
C ALA A 365 7.67 12.50 20.08
N GLU A 366 6.71 12.85 20.95
CA GLU A 366 6.78 12.50 22.39
C GLU A 366 6.47 11.01 22.64
N GLU A 367 5.60 10.42 21.81
CA GLU A 367 5.20 9.01 21.89
C GLU A 367 5.74 8.20 20.70
N PRO A 368 5.95 6.87 20.86
CA PRO A 368 6.29 5.99 19.75
C PRO A 368 5.24 6.06 18.64
N VAL A 369 5.71 6.29 17.41
CA VAL A 369 4.88 6.42 16.21
C VAL A 369 4.31 5.07 15.78
N ALA A 370 5.00 3.99 16.11
CA ALA A 370 4.51 2.63 15.93
C ALA A 370 5.12 1.68 16.97
N THR A 371 4.37 0.63 17.29
CA THR A 371 4.79 -0.43 18.20
C THR A 371 4.47 -1.79 17.59
N GLY A 372 5.30 -2.80 17.85
CA GLY A 372 5.13 -4.12 17.25
C GLY A 372 6.18 -5.13 17.69
N LEU A 373 6.44 -6.12 16.84
CA LEU A 373 7.48 -7.12 16.98
C LEU A 373 8.57 -6.87 15.94
N ALA A 374 9.82 -6.89 16.37
CA ALA A 374 10.95 -6.65 15.49
C ALA A 374 11.19 -7.83 14.54
N ASP A 375 11.56 -7.51 13.31
CA ASP A 375 12.11 -8.51 12.39
C ASP A 375 13.50 -8.95 12.84
N GLY A 376 13.84 -10.19 12.52
CA GLY A 376 15.16 -10.74 12.76
C GLY A 376 15.66 -11.56 11.58
N PHE A 377 16.94 -11.43 11.27
CA PHE A 377 17.60 -12.23 10.26
C PHE A 377 18.87 -12.88 10.82
N GLY A 378 18.94 -14.20 10.68
CA GLY A 378 20.04 -15.01 11.19
C GLY A 378 21.32 -14.83 10.37
N ASN A 379 22.48 -15.02 11.00
CA ASN A 379 23.78 -14.85 10.34
C ASN A 379 23.97 -15.79 9.14
N HIS A 380 23.66 -17.08 9.30
CA HIS A 380 23.77 -18.07 8.22
C HIS A 380 22.83 -17.78 7.04
N ALA A 381 21.60 -17.28 7.32
CA ALA A 381 20.67 -16.89 6.27
C ALA A 381 21.17 -15.65 5.50
N ALA A 382 21.75 -14.69 6.22
CA ALA A 382 22.40 -13.51 5.64
C ALA A 382 23.58 -13.88 4.75
N GLU A 383 24.43 -14.80 5.20
CA GLU A 383 25.54 -15.32 4.40
C GLU A 383 25.06 -16.03 3.14
N ALA A 384 24.08 -16.93 3.25
CA ALA A 384 23.52 -17.61 2.09
C ALA A 384 23.01 -16.58 1.07
N LEU A 385 22.17 -15.64 1.52
CA LEU A 385 21.61 -14.58 0.68
C LEU A 385 22.70 -13.75 -0.01
N ALA A 386 23.72 -13.33 0.75
CA ALA A 386 24.82 -12.54 0.22
C ALA A 386 25.61 -13.31 -0.84
N ARG A 387 25.92 -14.58 -0.60
CA ARG A 387 26.57 -15.47 -1.58
C ARG A 387 25.73 -15.65 -2.84
N ARG A 388 24.40 -15.72 -2.72
CA ARG A 388 23.48 -15.79 -3.87
C ARG A 388 23.55 -14.53 -4.73
N LEU A 389 23.61 -13.36 -4.11
CA LEU A 389 23.71 -12.08 -4.80
C LEU A 389 25.13 -11.78 -5.34
N ALA A 390 26.16 -12.41 -4.76
CA ALA A 390 27.56 -12.11 -5.05
C ALA A 390 27.92 -12.23 -6.54
N ALA A 391 27.43 -13.25 -7.25
CA ALA A 391 27.80 -13.43 -8.66
C ALA A 391 27.14 -12.41 -9.59
N LEU A 392 26.12 -11.68 -9.13
CA LEU A 392 25.27 -10.86 -9.97
C LEU A 392 25.89 -9.47 -10.22
N ARG A 393 25.71 -8.98 -11.44
CA ARG A 393 26.05 -7.63 -11.90
C ARG A 393 24.92 -7.11 -12.76
N LEU A 394 24.57 -5.84 -12.64
CA LEU A 394 23.68 -5.21 -13.61
C LEU A 394 24.42 -5.02 -14.94
N SER A 395 23.71 -5.25 -16.04
CA SER A 395 24.23 -4.84 -17.35
C SER A 395 24.36 -3.31 -17.37
N PRO A 396 25.51 -2.75 -17.78
CA PRO A 396 25.71 -1.30 -17.85
C PRO A 396 24.72 -0.59 -18.78
N GLU A 397 24.07 -1.31 -19.70
CA GLU A 397 23.02 -0.80 -20.60
C GLU A 397 21.63 -0.65 -19.94
N ALA A 398 21.42 -1.19 -18.74
CA ALA A 398 20.12 -1.15 -18.05
C ALA A 398 19.90 0.13 -17.21
N GLY A 399 20.93 0.98 -17.11
CA GLY A 399 20.87 2.24 -16.39
C GLY A 399 20.62 3.41 -17.34
N ARG A 400 19.39 3.95 -17.29
CA ARG A 400 18.94 5.25 -17.84
C ARG A 400 18.46 5.23 -19.31
N ARG A 401 17.14 5.41 -19.50
CA ARG A 401 16.45 6.07 -20.65
C ARG A 401 16.01 5.30 -21.92
N ARG A 402 15.19 4.23 -21.92
CA ARG A 402 14.55 3.81 -23.21
C ARG A 402 13.12 3.27 -23.26
N LEU A 403 12.39 3.10 -22.15
CA LEU A 403 10.99 2.59 -22.21
C LEU A 403 9.91 3.57 -21.75
N VAL A 404 10.28 4.80 -21.39
CA VAL A 404 9.33 5.82 -20.88
C VAL A 404 9.28 7.06 -21.79
N GLU A 405 10.16 7.16 -22.79
CA GLU A 405 10.02 8.21 -23.80
C GLU A 405 9.10 7.67 -24.90
N ASP A 406 8.00 8.39 -25.16
CA ASP A 406 7.17 8.15 -26.34
C ASP A 406 8.09 8.21 -27.56
N VAL A 407 8.23 7.08 -28.27
CA VAL A 407 9.03 7.04 -29.49
C VAL A 407 8.15 7.53 -30.64
N PRO A 408 8.48 8.66 -31.29
CA PRO A 408 7.73 9.14 -32.43
C PRO A 408 7.69 8.10 -33.55
N LEU A 409 6.56 7.98 -34.24
CA LEU A 409 6.45 7.07 -35.39
C LEU A 409 7.46 7.42 -36.50
N ALA A 410 7.80 8.70 -36.67
CA ALA A 410 8.81 9.15 -37.61
C ALA A 410 10.17 8.48 -37.33
N ASP A 411 10.60 8.46 -36.06
CA ASP A 411 11.84 7.82 -35.62
C ASP A 411 11.80 6.31 -35.83
N LEU A 412 10.67 5.65 -35.55
CA LEU A 412 10.49 4.22 -35.82
C LEU A 412 10.62 3.88 -37.31
N LEU A 413 10.16 4.78 -38.19
CA LEU A 413 10.23 4.62 -39.64
C LEU A 413 11.56 5.10 -40.24
N GLY A 414 12.44 5.70 -39.44
CA GLY A 414 13.68 6.32 -39.90
C GLY A 414 13.46 7.58 -40.75
N VAL A 415 12.39 8.33 -40.48
CA VAL A 415 12.06 9.60 -41.13
C VAL A 415 12.55 10.74 -40.25
N GLU A 416 13.57 11.48 -40.70
CA GLU A 416 14.15 12.61 -39.94
C GLU A 416 13.20 13.81 -39.85
N ASP A 417 12.48 14.11 -40.93
CA ASP A 417 11.48 15.17 -40.97
C ASP A 417 10.31 14.78 -41.89
N VAL A 418 9.09 14.80 -41.32
CA VAL A 418 7.86 14.44 -42.03
C VAL A 418 7.47 15.51 -43.04
N ALA A 419 7.80 16.79 -42.78
CA ALA A 419 7.43 17.89 -43.66
C ALA A 419 8.21 17.89 -44.99
N SER A 420 9.38 17.26 -45.02
CA SER A 420 10.22 17.10 -46.21
C SER A 420 10.16 15.70 -46.84
N LEU A 421 9.24 14.84 -46.39
CA LEU A 421 9.09 13.49 -46.91
C LEU A 421 8.64 13.50 -48.37
N ASP A 422 9.47 12.96 -49.26
CA ASP A 422 9.15 12.77 -50.68
C ASP A 422 8.38 11.44 -50.88
N PRO A 423 7.08 11.48 -51.28
CA PRO A 423 6.29 10.27 -51.52
C PRO A 423 6.89 9.36 -52.60
N ALA A 424 7.57 9.91 -53.61
CA ALA A 424 8.20 9.11 -54.66
C ALA A 424 9.34 8.24 -54.09
N HIS A 425 10.06 8.74 -53.08
CA HIS A 425 11.08 8.00 -52.38
C HIS A 425 10.50 7.03 -51.34
N ALA A 426 9.53 7.50 -50.54
CA ALA A 426 8.92 6.72 -49.46
C ALA A 426 8.15 5.49 -49.97
N TRP A 427 7.50 5.62 -51.13
CA TRP A 427 6.71 4.58 -51.79
C TRP A 427 7.45 3.82 -52.88
N ARG A 428 8.78 3.84 -52.87
CA ARG A 428 9.60 3.01 -53.76
C ARG A 428 9.19 1.54 -53.69
N SER A 429 9.37 0.81 -54.78
CA SER A 429 9.09 -0.64 -54.81
C SER A 429 9.92 -1.37 -53.75
N ARG A 430 9.23 -2.05 -52.82
CA ARG A 430 9.83 -2.83 -51.73
C ARG A 430 9.87 -4.33 -52.06
N PRO A 431 10.92 -5.05 -51.60
CA PRO A 431 10.95 -6.51 -51.72
C PRO A 431 9.80 -7.13 -50.93
N LEU A 432 9.34 -8.32 -51.35
CA LEU A 432 8.15 -8.98 -50.81
C LEU A 432 8.16 -9.12 -49.27
N ARG A 433 9.34 -9.38 -48.69
CA ARG A 433 9.56 -9.48 -47.23
C ARG A 433 9.26 -8.20 -46.44
N GLU A 434 9.32 -7.04 -47.08
CA GLU A 434 9.14 -5.72 -46.46
C GLU A 434 7.75 -5.13 -46.75
N ARG A 435 6.94 -5.79 -47.60
CA ARG A 435 5.56 -5.37 -47.85
C ARG A 435 4.68 -5.67 -46.64
N LEU A 436 3.76 -4.74 -46.33
CA LEU A 436 2.80 -4.80 -45.22
C LEU A 436 3.45 -5.06 -43.85
N ARG A 437 4.73 -4.70 -43.72
CA ARG A 437 5.52 -4.89 -42.50
C ARG A 437 5.94 -3.53 -41.96
N LEU A 438 5.64 -3.24 -40.71
CA LEU A 438 5.93 -1.95 -40.06
C LEU A 438 6.32 -2.10 -38.59
N PRO A 439 7.18 -1.22 -38.07
CA PRO A 439 7.43 -1.12 -36.64
C PRO A 439 6.23 -0.49 -35.93
N ILE A 440 5.80 -1.08 -34.81
CA ILE A 440 4.70 -0.58 -33.97
C ILE A 440 5.16 -0.11 -32.59
N GLY A 441 6.45 -0.28 -32.27
CA GLY A 441 7.05 0.13 -31.01
C GLY A 441 8.47 -0.40 -30.86
N VAL A 442 9.03 -0.25 -29.67
CA VAL A 442 10.34 -0.79 -29.30
C VAL A 442 10.18 -1.85 -28.21
N SER A 443 10.94 -2.94 -28.33
CA SER A 443 10.98 -3.98 -27.33
C SER A 443 11.74 -3.50 -26.09
N SER A 444 11.69 -4.28 -25.01
CA SER A 444 12.52 -4.04 -23.83
C SER A 444 14.03 -4.10 -24.10
N GLU A 445 14.43 -4.60 -25.28
CA GLU A 445 15.81 -4.68 -25.74
C GLU A 445 16.20 -3.49 -26.64
N GLY A 446 15.26 -2.57 -26.91
CA GLY A 446 15.45 -1.43 -27.81
C GLY A 446 15.32 -1.76 -29.30
N GLU A 447 15.04 -3.03 -29.62
CA GLU A 447 14.81 -3.49 -30.98
C GLU A 447 13.39 -3.15 -31.45
N PRO A 448 13.18 -2.73 -32.71
CA PRO A 448 11.85 -2.47 -33.23
C PRO A 448 10.95 -3.71 -33.18
N VAL A 449 9.76 -3.57 -32.60
CA VAL A 449 8.70 -4.59 -32.66
C VAL A 449 8.00 -4.44 -33.99
N MET A 450 8.17 -5.42 -34.86
CA MET A 450 7.61 -5.43 -36.21
C MET A 450 6.26 -6.15 -36.21
N LEU A 451 5.26 -5.54 -36.85
CA LEU A 451 3.99 -6.16 -37.21
C LEU A 451 4.04 -6.50 -38.71
N ASP A 452 3.72 -7.74 -39.07
CA ASP A 452 3.71 -8.21 -40.45
C ASP A 452 2.33 -8.76 -40.85
N LEU A 453 1.56 -7.98 -41.61
CA LEU A 453 0.18 -8.33 -41.97
C LEU A 453 0.07 -9.28 -43.17
N LYS A 454 1.18 -9.85 -43.65
CA LYS A 454 1.14 -10.86 -44.71
C LYS A 454 0.59 -12.18 -44.18
N GLU A 455 0.13 -13.04 -45.09
CA GLU A 455 -0.22 -14.42 -44.76
C GLU A 455 0.98 -15.20 -44.23
N ALA A 456 0.73 -16.18 -43.37
CA ALA A 456 1.78 -17.05 -42.81
C ALA A 456 2.59 -17.77 -43.90
N ALA A 457 1.99 -18.07 -45.05
CA ALA A 457 2.67 -18.66 -46.21
C ALA A 457 3.75 -17.73 -46.82
N LEU A 458 3.65 -16.42 -46.56
CA LEU A 458 4.61 -15.40 -46.97
C LEU A 458 5.49 -14.92 -45.80
N GLY A 459 5.45 -15.62 -44.66
CA GLY A 459 6.25 -15.34 -43.47
C GLY A 459 5.73 -14.21 -42.59
N GLY A 460 4.46 -13.80 -42.74
CA GLY A 460 3.82 -12.80 -41.89
C GLY A 460 3.06 -13.38 -40.70
N ASP A 461 2.56 -12.50 -39.83
CA ASP A 461 1.80 -12.82 -38.61
C ASP A 461 0.34 -13.23 -38.90
N GLY A 462 -0.09 -13.08 -40.16
CA GLY A 462 -1.43 -13.40 -40.63
C GLY A 462 -2.21 -12.16 -41.08
N PRO A 463 -3.20 -12.33 -41.98
CA PRO A 463 -3.94 -11.22 -42.57
C PRO A 463 -4.95 -10.57 -41.61
N HIS A 464 -5.19 -11.17 -40.44
CA HIS A 464 -6.20 -10.74 -39.49
C HIS A 464 -5.60 -10.70 -38.08
N GLY A 465 -5.96 -9.68 -37.30
CA GLY A 465 -5.49 -9.49 -35.93
C GLY A 465 -6.59 -8.99 -35.00
N LEU A 466 -6.45 -9.28 -33.70
CA LEU A 466 -7.36 -8.84 -32.65
C LEU A 466 -6.60 -7.97 -31.64
N VAL A 467 -7.05 -6.73 -31.43
CA VAL A 467 -6.48 -5.82 -30.44
C VAL A 467 -7.50 -5.59 -29.32
N ILE A 468 -7.14 -5.99 -28.10
CA ILE A 468 -7.96 -5.85 -26.90
C ILE A 468 -7.26 -4.89 -25.94
N GLY A 469 -8.00 -3.91 -25.41
CA GLY A 469 -7.48 -2.98 -24.41
C GLY A 469 -8.60 -2.21 -23.73
N ALA A 470 -8.44 -1.96 -22.42
CA ALA A 470 -9.35 -1.11 -21.65
C ALA A 470 -9.21 0.37 -22.05
N THR A 471 -10.16 1.22 -21.66
CA THR A 471 -10.04 2.68 -21.86
C THR A 471 -8.74 3.19 -21.23
N GLY A 472 -7.98 4.00 -21.97
CA GLY A 472 -6.68 4.52 -21.52
C GLY A 472 -5.47 3.60 -21.77
N SER A 473 -5.67 2.38 -22.31
CA SER A 473 -4.56 1.46 -22.65
C SER A 473 -3.78 1.82 -23.92
N GLY A 474 -4.20 2.85 -24.65
CA GLY A 474 -3.55 3.26 -25.90
C GLY A 474 -4.04 2.53 -27.16
N LYS A 475 -5.13 1.75 -27.12
CA LYS A 475 -5.69 1.04 -28.29
C LYS A 475 -5.89 1.94 -29.52
N SER A 476 -6.51 3.10 -29.34
CA SER A 476 -6.76 4.04 -30.45
C SER A 476 -5.45 4.57 -31.03
N GLU A 477 -4.46 4.80 -30.17
CA GLU A 477 -3.14 5.28 -30.59
C GLU A 477 -2.39 4.21 -31.38
N LEU A 478 -2.40 2.96 -30.91
CA LEU A 478 -1.83 1.82 -31.64
C LEU A 478 -2.45 1.67 -33.04
N LEU A 479 -3.78 1.80 -33.16
CA LEU A 479 -4.44 1.74 -34.47
C LEU A 479 -4.05 2.91 -35.38
N ARG A 480 -3.92 4.13 -34.85
CA ARG A 480 -3.41 5.29 -35.59
C ARG A 480 -1.98 5.06 -36.06
N THR A 481 -1.11 4.51 -35.20
CA THR A 481 0.28 4.15 -35.53
C THR A 481 0.33 3.16 -36.69
N ILE A 482 -0.51 2.13 -36.66
CA ILE A 482 -0.56 1.11 -37.72
C ILE A 482 -1.00 1.73 -39.06
N VAL A 483 -2.09 2.48 -39.07
CA VAL A 483 -2.63 3.10 -40.29
C VAL A 483 -1.64 4.13 -40.86
N SER A 484 -1.11 5.00 -40.01
CA SER A 484 -0.15 6.04 -40.41
C SER A 484 1.15 5.43 -40.92
N GLY A 485 1.68 4.41 -40.24
CA GLY A 485 2.91 3.74 -40.64
C GLY A 485 2.78 3.02 -41.98
N LEU A 486 1.65 2.37 -42.22
CA LEU A 486 1.37 1.74 -43.51
C LEU A 486 1.18 2.78 -44.62
N ALA A 487 0.45 3.87 -44.38
CA ALA A 487 0.24 4.94 -45.36
C ALA A 487 1.54 5.67 -45.74
N LEU A 488 2.44 5.88 -44.78
CA LEU A 488 3.75 6.49 -45.04
C LEU A 488 4.69 5.58 -45.83
N SER A 489 4.49 4.26 -45.78
CA SER A 489 5.42 3.28 -46.38
C SER A 489 4.92 2.60 -47.65
N HIS A 490 3.64 2.73 -47.99
CA HIS A 490 2.99 2.07 -49.12
C HIS A 490 2.15 3.05 -49.96
N PRO A 491 2.23 2.97 -51.30
CA PRO A 491 1.43 3.83 -52.16
C PRO A 491 -0.05 3.38 -52.21
N PRO A 492 -0.97 4.33 -52.49
CA PRO A 492 -2.42 4.09 -52.44
C PRO A 492 -2.94 3.15 -53.55
N ASP A 493 -2.15 2.87 -54.59
CA ASP A 493 -2.46 1.87 -55.61
C ASP A 493 -2.22 0.43 -55.11
N LEU A 494 -1.46 0.25 -54.03
CA LEU A 494 -1.16 -1.06 -53.43
C LEU A 494 -1.91 -1.31 -52.12
N LEU A 495 -2.36 -0.28 -51.41
CA LEU A 495 -3.03 -0.41 -50.13
C LEU A 495 -4.17 0.59 -49.97
N ALA A 496 -5.35 0.09 -49.61
CA ALA A 496 -6.51 0.89 -49.25
C ALA A 496 -6.94 0.59 -47.81
N PHE A 497 -7.42 1.63 -47.11
CA PHE A 497 -7.93 1.50 -45.75
C PHE A 497 -9.45 1.65 -45.72
N VAL A 498 -10.11 0.79 -44.95
CA VAL A 498 -11.52 0.95 -44.57
C VAL A 498 -11.54 1.06 -43.04
N LEU A 499 -11.77 2.27 -42.52
CA LEU A 499 -11.77 2.55 -41.10
C LEU A 499 -13.22 2.65 -40.61
N VAL A 500 -13.61 1.78 -39.68
CA VAL A 500 -14.98 1.72 -39.13
C VAL A 500 -14.91 1.89 -37.62
N ASP A 501 -15.52 2.96 -37.11
CA ASP A 501 -15.69 3.19 -35.67
C ASP A 501 -17.18 3.16 -35.31
N PHE A 502 -17.58 2.14 -34.56
CA PHE A 502 -18.97 1.91 -34.17
C PHE A 502 -19.44 2.78 -33.00
N LYS A 503 -18.55 3.51 -32.32
CA LYS A 503 -18.89 4.26 -31.10
C LYS A 503 -18.89 5.78 -31.26
N GLY A 504 -18.49 6.30 -32.42
CA GLY A 504 -18.38 7.75 -32.66
C GLY A 504 -17.18 8.33 -31.91
N GLY A 505 -16.12 8.65 -32.65
CA GLY A 505 -14.84 9.09 -32.09
C GLY A 505 -15.00 10.33 -31.20
N ALA A 506 -14.49 10.23 -29.97
CA ALA A 506 -14.17 11.34 -29.07
C ALA A 506 -12.67 11.30 -28.76
#